data_AF-B5XAC4-F1
#
_entry.id   AF-B5XAC4-F1
#
_cell.length_a   1.000
_cell.length_b   1.000
_cell.length_c   1.000
_cell.angle_alpha   90.00
_cell.angle_beta   90.00
_cell.angle_gamma   90.00
#
_symmetry.space_group_name_H-M   'P 1'
#
loop_
_entity.id
_entity.type
_entity.pdbx_description
1 polymer ?
#
loop_
_entity_poly.entity_id
_entity_poly.type
_entity_poly.pdbx_seq_one_letter_code
_entity_poly.pdbx_strand_id
1 'polypeptide(L)'
;MICFELRVVKIYHIVVKIAPKQLKELTGKSNYQNIFDCLQAQFGEVSEADLKAIDSRISDLSTQVQAISQGCRQLDAELKELNSSLTTEEMMSEIQELKAECSGYRERLEKIKSATNHVTPEQKEMVYKERHLYVKEWKKRKRLASDMMGSILEGYPKTKKQFLEEVGVETDEDCKVTMPST
;
A
#
# COMPACT_ATOMS: atom_id res chain seq x y z
N MET A 1 22.72 -23.46 23.04
CA MET A 1 24.06 -24.01 22.73
C MET A 1 25.16 -22.95 22.84
N ILE A 2 25.00 -21.77 22.23
CA ILE A 2 26.02 -20.69 22.16
C ILE A 2 26.40 -20.10 23.54
N CYS A 3 25.47 -20.01 24.50
CA CYS A 3 25.76 -19.50 25.85
C CYS A 3 26.68 -20.41 26.70
N PHE A 4 26.73 -21.72 26.41
CA PHE A 4 27.55 -22.67 27.17
C PHE A 4 29.01 -22.60 26.69
N GLU A 5 29.23 -22.51 25.38
CA GLU A 5 30.56 -22.31 24.77
C GLU A 5 31.21 -21.00 25.22
N LEU A 6 30.46 -19.88 25.25
CA LEU A 6 31.01 -18.59 25.70
C LEU A 6 31.44 -18.59 27.17
N ARG A 7 30.77 -19.38 28.03
CA ARG A 7 31.12 -19.52 29.44
C ARG A 7 32.39 -20.38 29.61
N VAL A 8 32.52 -21.45 28.82
CA VAL A 8 33.73 -22.30 28.77
C VAL A 8 34.94 -21.54 28.20
N VAL A 9 34.76 -20.74 27.16
CA VAL A 9 35.83 -19.95 26.54
C VAL A 9 36.31 -18.82 27.46
N LYS A 10 35.42 -18.17 28.22
CA LYS A 10 35.83 -17.15 29.21
C LYS A 10 36.59 -17.77 30.38
N ILE A 11 36.19 -18.96 30.85
CA ILE A 11 36.95 -19.72 31.86
C ILE A 11 38.32 -20.09 31.31
N TYR A 12 38.40 -20.63 30.09
CA TYR A 12 39.67 -20.94 29.42
C TYR A 12 40.58 -19.72 29.27
N HIS A 13 40.03 -18.55 28.92
CA HIS A 13 40.85 -17.35 28.72
C HIS A 13 41.36 -16.74 30.04
N ILE A 14 40.59 -16.86 31.14
CA ILE A 14 41.03 -16.49 32.49
C ILE A 14 42.12 -17.46 32.97
N VAL A 15 41.92 -18.77 32.78
CA VAL A 15 42.89 -19.81 33.11
C VAL A 15 44.20 -19.61 32.33
N VAL A 16 44.13 -19.35 31.02
CA VAL A 16 45.30 -19.14 30.14
C VAL A 16 46.08 -17.86 30.50
N LYS A 17 45.41 -16.78 30.92
CA LYS A 17 46.11 -15.54 31.35
C LYS A 17 46.80 -15.65 32.71
N ILE A 18 46.36 -16.57 33.57
CA ILE A 18 46.95 -16.82 34.89
C ILE A 18 48.11 -17.85 34.80
N ALA A 19 48.25 -18.57 33.68
CA ALA A 19 48.85 -19.90 33.65
C ALA A 19 50.37 -20.10 33.47
N PRO A 20 51.23 -19.27 32.84
CA PRO A 20 52.56 -19.81 32.53
C PRO A 20 53.48 -19.99 33.76
N LYS A 21 53.06 -19.57 34.97
CA LYS A 21 53.90 -19.67 36.18
C LYS A 21 53.43 -20.67 37.25
N GLN A 22 52.30 -21.36 37.09
CA GLN A 22 51.67 -22.05 38.25
C GLN A 22 50.98 -23.41 37.96
N LEU A 23 51.30 -24.07 36.84
CA LEU A 23 50.80 -25.43 36.53
C LEU A 23 51.77 -26.51 37.02
N LYS A 24 51.26 -27.55 37.69
CA LYS A 24 52.03 -28.73 38.12
C LYS A 24 51.39 -29.99 37.55
N GLU A 25 52.21 -30.89 37.00
CA GLU A 25 51.77 -32.17 36.43
C GLU A 25 51.28 -33.11 37.55
N LEU A 26 50.02 -33.53 37.50
CA LEU A 26 49.46 -34.52 38.42
C LEU A 26 49.57 -35.90 37.76
N THR A 27 50.59 -36.68 38.13
CA THR A 27 50.73 -38.07 37.65
C THR A 27 49.77 -39.00 38.39
N GLY A 28 48.47 -38.87 38.11
CA GLY A 28 47.46 -39.89 38.41
C GLY A 28 47.32 -40.81 37.20
N LYS A 29 47.75 -42.07 37.32
CA LYS A 29 47.70 -43.05 36.22
C LYS A 29 46.25 -43.38 35.84
N SER A 30 45.73 -42.73 34.81
CA SER A 30 44.77 -43.32 33.87
C SER A 30 45.39 -43.30 32.48
N ASN A 31 45.39 -44.45 31.83
CA ASN A 31 46.11 -44.75 30.59
C ASN A 31 46.09 -43.60 29.56
N TYR A 32 47.29 -43.10 29.24
CA TYR A 32 47.69 -42.28 28.08
C TYR A 32 47.19 -40.82 27.96
N GLN A 33 46.98 -40.07 29.04
CA GLN A 33 46.89 -38.60 28.91
C GLN A 33 47.43 -37.88 30.15
N ASN A 34 48.37 -36.95 29.94
CA ASN A 34 48.82 -36.04 31.00
C ASN A 34 47.72 -35.02 31.29
N ILE A 35 47.19 -35.06 32.52
CA ILE A 35 46.21 -34.08 33.00
C ILE A 35 47.00 -32.95 33.68
N PHE A 36 46.91 -31.77 33.09
CA PHE A 36 47.43 -30.54 33.69
C PHE A 36 46.28 -29.82 34.36
N ASP A 37 46.40 -29.58 35.66
CA ASP A 37 45.39 -28.85 36.42
C ASP A 37 46.02 -27.67 37.16
N CYS A 38 45.22 -26.65 37.45
CA CYS A 38 45.68 -25.50 38.21
C CYS A 38 45.86 -25.90 39.67
N LEU A 39 47.02 -25.58 40.27
CA LEU A 39 47.28 -25.92 41.67
C LEU A 39 46.38 -25.07 42.59
N GLN A 40 45.24 -25.61 43.00
CA GLN A 40 44.26 -24.88 43.81
C GLN A 40 44.84 -24.35 45.14
N ALA A 41 45.87 -25.01 45.68
CA ALA A 41 46.58 -24.60 46.89
C ALA A 41 47.32 -23.25 46.78
N GLN A 42 47.49 -22.71 45.57
CA GLN A 42 48.08 -21.37 45.36
C GLN A 42 47.09 -20.23 45.61
N PHE A 43 45.79 -20.55 45.68
CA PHE A 43 44.73 -19.62 46.05
C PHE A 43 44.50 -19.76 47.55
N GLY A 44 44.56 -18.64 48.27
CA GLY A 44 44.32 -18.63 49.72
C GLY A 44 42.92 -19.15 50.05
N GLU A 45 42.75 -19.72 51.24
CA GLU A 45 41.42 -20.08 51.74
C GLU A 45 40.57 -18.82 51.83
N VAL A 46 39.48 -18.82 51.07
CA VAL A 46 38.51 -17.72 51.09
C VAL A 46 37.63 -17.92 52.31
N SER A 47 37.51 -16.90 53.15
CA SER A 47 36.66 -16.98 54.33
C SER A 47 35.18 -17.08 53.92
N GLU A 48 34.36 -17.69 54.76
CA GLU A 48 32.90 -17.75 54.52
C GLU A 48 32.28 -16.34 54.43
N ALA A 49 32.88 -15.35 55.11
CA ALA A 49 32.49 -13.96 55.03
C ALA A 49 32.76 -13.36 53.65
N ASP A 50 33.92 -13.65 53.04
CA ASP A 50 34.28 -13.16 51.71
C ASP A 50 33.42 -13.81 50.62
N LEU A 51 33.10 -15.10 50.75
CA LEU A 51 32.16 -15.78 49.86
C LEU A 51 30.78 -15.12 49.90
N LYS A 52 30.23 -14.89 51.10
CA LYS A 52 28.94 -14.20 51.28
C LYS A 52 28.96 -12.78 50.71
N ALA A 53 30.07 -12.05 50.86
CA ALA A 53 30.22 -10.70 50.30
C ALA A 53 30.24 -10.72 48.75
N ILE A 54 30.93 -11.69 48.16
CA ILE A 54 30.97 -11.87 46.70
C ILE A 54 29.59 -12.28 46.17
N ASP A 55 28.89 -13.21 46.83
CA ASP A 55 27.55 -13.63 46.45
C ASP A 55 26.54 -12.47 46.53
N SER A 56 26.61 -11.66 47.59
CA SER A 56 25.82 -10.43 47.71
C SER A 56 26.07 -9.50 46.54
N ARG A 57 27.35 -9.28 46.20
CA ARG A 57 27.73 -8.40 45.09
C ARG A 57 27.32 -8.95 43.72
N ILE A 58 27.35 -10.27 43.53
CA ILE A 58 26.83 -10.93 42.33
C ILE A 58 25.32 -10.71 42.22
N SER A 59 24.59 -10.88 43.33
CA SER A 59 23.15 -10.62 43.38
C SER A 59 22.82 -9.16 43.04
N ASP A 60 23.52 -8.21 43.67
CA ASP A 60 23.33 -6.78 43.44
C ASP A 60 23.63 -6.37 41.99
N LEU A 61 24.74 -6.86 41.42
CA LEU A 61 25.08 -6.58 40.03
C LEU A 61 24.12 -7.26 39.06
N SER A 62 23.64 -8.46 39.37
CA SER A 62 22.67 -9.17 38.52
C SER A 62 21.33 -8.45 38.48
N THR A 63 20.86 -7.93 39.62
CA THR A 63 19.63 -7.13 39.67
C THR A 63 19.77 -5.81 38.92
N GLN A 64 20.92 -5.12 39.05
CA GLN A 64 21.21 -3.91 38.28
C GLN A 64 21.22 -4.17 36.77
N VAL A 65 21.90 -5.24 36.32
CA VAL A 65 21.94 -5.63 34.90
C VAL A 65 20.54 -5.95 34.39
N GLN A 66 19.72 -6.63 35.18
CA GLN A 66 18.34 -6.95 34.83
C GLN A 66 17.49 -5.67 34.68
N ALA A 67 17.60 -4.73 35.63
CA ALA A 67 16.89 -3.46 35.60
C ALA A 67 17.28 -2.61 34.39
N ILE A 68 18.58 -2.45 34.13
CA ILE A 68 19.08 -1.69 32.98
C ILE A 68 18.64 -2.36 31.67
N SER A 69 18.74 -3.68 31.57
CA SER A 69 18.32 -4.40 30.36
C SER A 69 16.82 -4.26 30.08
N GLN A 70 15.97 -4.26 31.11
CA GLN A 70 14.55 -3.97 30.95
C GLN A 70 14.31 -2.54 30.49
N GLY A 71 15.00 -1.56 31.09
CA GLY A 71 14.92 -0.15 30.67
C GLY A 71 15.32 0.06 29.22
N CYS A 72 16.42 -0.57 28.76
CA CYS A 72 16.83 -0.52 27.36
C CYS A 72 15.76 -1.08 26.43
N ARG A 73 15.15 -2.23 26.76
CA ARG A 73 14.09 -2.83 25.93
C ARG A 73 12.85 -1.93 25.83
N GLN A 74 12.51 -1.23 26.91
CA GLN A 74 11.39 -0.30 26.92
C GLN A 74 11.68 0.93 26.04
N LEU A 75 12.87 1.53 26.19
CA LEU A 75 13.31 2.64 25.34
C LEU A 75 13.40 2.24 23.86
N ASP A 76 13.89 1.04 23.55
CA ASP A 76 13.92 0.53 22.18
C ASP A 76 12.51 0.36 21.60
N ALA A 77 11.55 -0.06 22.42
CA ALA A 77 10.14 -0.17 22.00
C ALA A 77 9.53 1.21 21.72
N GLU A 78 9.73 2.19 22.61
CA GLU A 78 9.27 3.57 22.44
C GLU A 78 9.91 4.23 21.20
N LEU A 79 11.21 4.02 21.00
CA LEU A 79 11.94 4.54 19.83
C LEU A 79 11.39 3.91 18.54
N LYS A 80 11.13 2.60 18.53
CA LYS A 80 10.54 1.92 17.37
C LYS A 80 9.12 2.42 17.08
N GLU A 81 8.31 2.65 18.10
CA GLU A 81 6.97 3.21 17.95
C GLU A 81 7.04 4.62 17.34
N LEU A 82 7.91 5.48 17.89
CA LEU A 82 8.10 6.85 17.39
C LEU A 82 8.63 6.87 15.95
N ASN A 83 9.60 6.02 15.60
CA ASN A 83 10.13 5.90 14.23
C ASN A 83 9.15 5.23 13.26
N SER A 84 8.17 4.46 13.75
CA SER A 84 7.10 3.91 12.90
C SER A 84 6.02 4.93 12.58
N SER A 85 6.00 6.04 13.31
CA SER A 85 5.14 7.18 13.04
C SER A 85 5.83 8.15 12.09
N LEU A 86 5.04 8.79 11.23
CA LEU A 86 5.53 9.80 10.28
C LEU A 86 6.18 10.94 11.08
N THR A 87 7.36 11.40 10.66
CA THR A 87 8.01 12.52 11.35
C THR A 87 7.16 13.78 11.19
N THR A 88 7.30 14.74 12.12
CA THR A 88 6.54 16.00 12.04
C THR A 88 6.79 16.75 10.73
N GLU A 89 8.01 16.69 10.20
CA GLU A 89 8.39 17.32 8.93
C GLU A 89 7.69 16.66 7.73
N GLU A 90 7.72 15.34 7.65
CA GLU A 90 7.00 14.57 6.62
C GLU A 90 5.49 14.84 6.68
N MET A 91 4.92 14.87 7.89
CA MET A 91 3.50 15.19 8.09
C MET A 91 3.16 16.62 7.63
N MET A 92 4.06 17.58 7.85
CA MET A 92 3.88 18.95 7.37
C MET A 92 3.94 19.03 5.84
N SER A 93 4.85 18.28 5.20
CA SER A 93 4.92 18.18 3.73
C SER A 93 3.63 17.60 3.15
N GLU A 94 3.16 16.48 3.69
CA GLU A 94 1.93 15.82 3.27
C GLU A 94 0.71 16.75 3.39
N ILE A 95 0.61 17.48 4.52
CA ILE A 95 -0.46 18.48 4.72
C ILE A 95 -0.38 19.58 3.67
N GLN A 96 0.82 20.04 3.32
CA GLN A 96 1.00 21.09 2.31
C GLN A 96 0.59 20.60 0.92
N GLU A 97 0.99 19.39 0.54
CA GLU A 97 0.62 18.76 -0.73
C GLU A 97 -0.89 18.55 -0.84
N LEU A 98 -1.51 17.93 0.17
CA LEU A 98 -2.96 17.72 0.21
C LEU A 98 -3.74 19.03 0.15
N LYS A 99 -3.25 20.10 0.79
CA LYS A 99 -3.85 21.44 0.69
C LYS A 99 -3.74 22.00 -0.73
N ALA A 100 -2.60 21.84 -1.39
CA ALA A 100 -2.41 22.27 -2.76
C ALA A 100 -3.35 21.52 -3.71
N GLU A 101 -3.46 20.19 -3.58
CA GLU A 101 -4.41 19.39 -4.35
C GLU A 101 -5.86 19.81 -4.14
N CYS A 102 -6.27 19.98 -2.87
CA CYS A 102 -7.62 20.45 -2.54
C CYS A 102 -7.92 21.80 -3.19
N SER A 103 -6.94 22.71 -3.21
CA SER A 103 -7.10 24.01 -3.85
C SER A 103 -7.27 23.88 -5.38
N GLY A 104 -6.48 23.02 -6.03
CA GLY A 104 -6.59 22.73 -7.45
C GLY A 104 -7.91 22.07 -7.84
N TYR A 105 -8.39 21.11 -7.04
CA TYR A 105 -9.70 20.48 -7.26
C TYR A 105 -10.84 21.47 -7.12
N ARG A 106 -10.78 22.39 -6.14
CA ARG A 106 -11.79 23.45 -5.98
C ARG A 106 -11.78 24.40 -7.18
N GLU A 107 -10.62 24.82 -7.65
CA GLU A 107 -10.53 25.70 -8.82
C GLU A 107 -11.10 25.02 -10.07
N ARG A 108 -10.78 23.74 -10.29
CA ARG A 108 -11.34 22.96 -11.40
C ARG A 108 -12.85 22.82 -11.28
N LEU A 109 -13.36 22.58 -10.07
CA LEU A 109 -14.79 22.48 -9.81
C LEU A 109 -15.50 23.81 -10.11
N GLU A 110 -14.94 24.93 -9.67
CA GLU A 110 -15.51 26.25 -9.95
C GLU A 110 -15.49 26.58 -11.45
N LYS A 111 -14.41 26.23 -12.16
CA LYS A 111 -14.39 26.35 -13.64
C LYS A 111 -15.51 25.55 -14.29
N ILE A 112 -15.71 24.31 -13.87
CA ILE A 112 -16.78 23.44 -14.40
C ILE A 112 -18.17 24.02 -14.08
N LYS A 113 -18.38 24.56 -12.88
CA LYS A 113 -19.65 25.18 -12.47
C LYS A 113 -19.94 26.49 -13.19
N SER A 114 -18.90 27.30 -13.42
CA SER A 114 -19.00 28.58 -14.11
C SER A 114 -19.18 28.42 -15.62
N ALA A 115 -18.84 27.25 -16.17
CA ALA A 115 -19.01 26.97 -17.59
C ALA A 115 -20.51 26.97 -17.94
N THR A 116 -20.91 27.89 -18.82
CA THR A 116 -22.30 28.16 -19.23
C THR A 116 -23.01 26.97 -19.89
N ASN A 117 -22.31 25.87 -20.19
CA ASN A 117 -22.85 24.66 -20.80
C ASN A 117 -23.45 23.68 -19.76
N HIS A 118 -24.16 24.19 -18.76
CA HIS A 118 -24.92 23.34 -17.84
C HIS A 118 -26.25 22.94 -18.47
N VAL A 119 -26.27 21.76 -19.09
CA VAL A 119 -27.53 21.07 -19.42
C VAL A 119 -27.99 20.36 -18.16
N THR A 120 -29.11 20.80 -17.59
CA THR A 120 -29.66 20.10 -16.42
C THR A 120 -30.11 18.68 -16.82
N PRO A 121 -30.11 17.71 -15.90
CA PRO A 121 -30.63 16.38 -16.17
C PRO A 121 -32.04 16.41 -16.77
N GLU A 122 -32.88 17.35 -16.34
CA GLU A 122 -34.25 17.54 -16.82
C GLU A 122 -34.29 18.07 -18.26
N GLN A 123 -33.45 19.05 -18.59
CA GLN A 123 -33.32 19.56 -19.96
C GLN A 123 -32.81 18.46 -20.90
N LYS A 124 -31.82 17.68 -20.45
CA LYS A 124 -31.31 16.53 -21.19
C LYS A 124 -32.42 15.54 -21.49
N GLU A 125 -33.20 15.15 -20.48
CA GLU A 125 -34.31 14.20 -20.61
C GLU A 125 -35.40 14.72 -21.56
N MET A 126 -35.73 16.01 -21.48
CA MET A 126 -36.69 16.64 -22.39
C MET A 126 -36.24 16.55 -23.85
N VAL A 127 -34.96 16.87 -24.13
CA VAL A 127 -34.38 16.75 -25.48
C VAL A 127 -34.41 15.30 -25.98
N TYR A 128 -34.14 14.31 -25.13
CA TYR A 128 -34.25 12.90 -25.51
C TYR A 128 -35.69 12.50 -25.84
N LYS A 129 -36.67 12.94 -25.06
CA LYS A 129 -38.09 12.68 -25.31
C LYS A 129 -38.55 13.32 -26.62
N GLU A 130 -38.17 14.57 -26.86
CA GLU A 130 -38.48 15.28 -28.11
C GLU A 130 -37.84 14.60 -29.32
N ARG A 131 -36.54 14.28 -29.24
CA ARG A 131 -35.85 13.51 -30.28
C ARG A 131 -36.58 12.20 -30.57
N HIS A 132 -36.97 11.46 -29.53
CA HIS A 132 -37.69 10.20 -29.69
C HIS A 132 -39.04 10.39 -30.38
N LEU A 133 -39.81 11.40 -29.97
CA LEU A 133 -41.10 11.74 -30.58
C LEU A 133 -40.94 12.13 -32.06
N TYR A 134 -40.00 13.01 -32.38
CA TYR A 134 -39.80 13.48 -33.76
C TYR A 134 -39.28 12.36 -34.67
N VAL A 135 -38.38 11.51 -34.20
CA VAL A 135 -37.92 10.34 -34.99
C VAL A 135 -39.07 9.35 -35.22
N LYS A 136 -39.93 9.14 -34.22
CA LYS A 136 -41.11 8.28 -34.36
C LYS A 136 -42.09 8.82 -35.42
N GLU A 137 -42.41 10.10 -35.34
CA GLU A 137 -43.33 10.73 -36.30
C GLU A 137 -42.73 10.80 -37.70
N TRP A 138 -41.42 11.03 -37.84
CA TRP A 138 -40.74 10.95 -39.13
C TRP A 138 -40.84 9.55 -39.74
N LYS A 139 -40.56 8.48 -38.98
CA LYS A 139 -40.74 7.08 -39.44
C LYS A 139 -42.18 6.82 -39.92
N LYS A 140 -43.16 7.26 -39.13
CA LYS A 140 -44.58 7.08 -39.43
C LYS A 140 -44.99 7.80 -40.71
N ARG A 141 -44.63 9.08 -40.85
CA ARG A 141 -44.95 9.90 -42.03
C ARG A 141 -44.25 9.38 -43.28
N LYS A 142 -42.97 9.03 -43.19
CA LYS A 142 -42.22 8.45 -44.31
C LYS A 142 -42.86 7.15 -44.81
N ARG A 143 -43.30 6.28 -43.88
CA ARG A 143 -44.03 5.05 -44.23
C ARG A 143 -45.33 5.37 -44.96
N LEU A 144 -46.19 6.22 -44.39
CA LEU A 144 -47.48 6.58 -45.01
C LEU A 144 -47.33 7.19 -46.40
N ALA A 145 -46.39 8.14 -46.56
CA ALA A 145 -46.10 8.73 -47.86
C ALA A 145 -45.58 7.67 -48.85
N SER A 146 -44.72 6.75 -48.40
CA SER A 146 -44.22 5.65 -49.24
C SER A 146 -45.32 4.69 -49.67
N ASP A 147 -46.24 4.35 -48.77
CA ASP A 147 -47.38 3.47 -49.05
C ASP A 147 -48.32 4.13 -50.07
N MET A 148 -48.64 5.42 -49.88
CA MET A 148 -49.46 6.20 -50.81
C MET A 148 -48.80 6.30 -52.20
N MET A 149 -47.50 6.57 -52.26
CA MET A 149 -46.75 6.58 -53.52
C MET A 149 -46.75 5.21 -54.18
N GLY A 150 -46.64 4.13 -53.41
CA GLY A 150 -46.75 2.76 -53.89
C GLY A 150 -48.08 2.52 -54.61
N SER A 151 -49.20 2.85 -53.96
CA SER A 151 -50.54 2.69 -54.54
C SER A 151 -50.78 3.52 -55.80
N ILE A 152 -50.20 4.73 -55.89
CA ILE A 152 -50.30 5.55 -57.11
C ILE A 152 -49.48 4.94 -58.25
N LEU A 153 -48.27 4.43 -57.94
CA LEU A 153 -47.36 3.87 -58.93
C LEU A 153 -47.86 2.55 -59.54
N GLU A 154 -48.73 1.81 -58.85
CA GLU A 154 -49.37 0.60 -59.39
C GLU A 154 -50.19 0.88 -60.67
N GLY A 155 -50.74 2.09 -60.81
CA GLY A 155 -51.50 2.52 -61.99
C GLY A 155 -50.76 3.47 -62.91
N TYR A 156 -49.48 3.78 -62.64
CA TYR A 156 -48.76 4.86 -63.32
C TYR A 156 -47.91 4.33 -64.48
N PRO A 157 -48.03 4.90 -65.70
CA PRO A 157 -47.39 4.34 -66.90
C PRO A 157 -45.88 4.64 -67.02
N LYS A 158 -45.31 5.52 -66.17
CA LYS A 158 -43.88 5.91 -66.22
C LYS A 158 -43.12 5.46 -64.97
N THR A 159 -41.82 5.73 -64.94
CA THR A 159 -40.94 5.33 -63.83
C THR A 159 -41.18 6.17 -62.56
N LYS A 160 -40.89 5.59 -61.39
CA LYS A 160 -40.97 6.27 -60.08
C LYS A 160 -40.21 7.59 -60.03
N LYS A 161 -39.04 7.67 -60.67
CA LYS A 161 -38.21 8.89 -60.67
C LYS A 161 -38.91 10.04 -61.39
N GLN A 162 -39.50 9.76 -62.55
CA GLN A 162 -40.25 10.76 -63.33
C GLN A 162 -41.51 11.21 -62.58
N PHE A 163 -42.18 10.28 -61.90
CA PHE A 163 -43.32 10.62 -61.04
C PHE A 163 -42.94 11.57 -59.90
N LEU A 164 -41.86 11.28 -59.17
CA LEU A 164 -41.40 12.12 -58.06
C LEU A 164 -40.99 13.52 -58.54
N GLU A 165 -40.35 13.62 -59.70
CA GLU A 165 -39.99 14.89 -60.33
C GLU A 165 -41.24 15.68 -60.79
N GLU A 166 -42.23 15.02 -61.39
CA GLU A 166 -43.48 15.65 -61.82
C GLU A 166 -44.34 16.15 -60.64
N VAL A 167 -44.35 15.41 -59.52
CA VAL A 167 -45.11 15.77 -58.30
C VAL A 167 -44.30 16.72 -57.39
N GLY A 168 -43.00 16.89 -57.64
CA GLY A 168 -42.12 17.75 -56.85
C GLY A 168 -41.80 17.18 -55.46
N VAL A 169 -41.68 15.87 -55.33
CA VAL A 169 -41.34 15.19 -54.06
C VAL A 169 -39.85 14.88 -54.02
N GLU A 170 -39.15 15.50 -53.07
CA GLU A 170 -37.75 15.22 -52.76
C GLU A 170 -37.62 14.04 -51.78
N THR A 171 -36.66 13.16 -52.00
CA THR A 171 -36.39 12.02 -51.12
C THR A 171 -35.36 12.36 -50.03
N ASP A 172 -35.32 11.58 -48.96
CA ASP A 172 -34.33 11.75 -47.89
C ASP A 172 -32.89 11.67 -48.46
N GLU A 173 -32.69 10.84 -49.48
CA GLU A 173 -31.44 10.68 -50.21
C GLU A 173 -31.05 11.95 -51.00
N ASP A 174 -32.03 12.65 -51.59
CA ASP A 174 -31.82 13.94 -52.29
C ASP A 174 -31.40 15.03 -51.29
N CYS A 175 -31.96 15.00 -50.08
CA CYS A 175 -31.62 15.89 -48.98
C CYS A 175 -30.35 15.47 -48.21
N LYS A 176 -29.74 14.32 -48.52
CA LYS A 176 -28.60 13.71 -47.80
C LYS A 176 -28.87 13.49 -46.31
N VAL A 177 -30.12 13.22 -45.95
CA VAL A 177 -30.55 13.01 -44.58
C VAL A 177 -30.70 11.50 -44.32
N THR A 178 -30.11 11.02 -43.24
CA THR A 178 -30.27 9.63 -42.81
C THR A 178 -31.09 9.56 -41.52
N MET A 179 -31.96 8.55 -41.44
CA MET A 179 -32.71 8.27 -40.22
C MET A 179 -31.74 8.00 -39.08
N PRO A 180 -31.84 8.70 -37.93
CA PRO A 180 -31.01 8.42 -36.78
C PRO A 180 -31.22 6.98 -36.31
N SER A 181 -30.13 6.23 -36.13
CA SER A 181 -30.18 4.94 -35.45
C SER A 181 -30.69 5.15 -34.02
N THR A 182 -31.57 4.22 -33.59
CA THR A 182 -32.17 4.23 -32.26
C THR A 182 -31.09 4.24 -31.18
#